data_AF-A0A8J1TJU1-F1
#
_entry.id   AF-A0A8J1TJU1-F1
#
_cell.length_a   1.000
_cell.length_b   1.000
_cell.length_c   1.000
_cell.angle_alpha   90.00
_cell.angle_beta   90.00
_cell.angle_gamma   90.00
#
_symmetry.space_group_name_H-M   'P 1'
#
loop_
_entity.id
_entity.type
_entity.pdbx_description
1 polymer ?
#
loop_
_entity_poly.entity_id
_entity_poly.type
_entity_poly.pdbx_seq_one_letter_code
_entity_poly.pdbx_strand_id
1 'polypeptide(L)'
;MSFQIQNGSAEGQAIYTEEPITPGSAKSLVNTFESWNFVTKTERQRDIPNEREFDTKDVKAVFQNGVQSPLSPGREKPGTGKIPARTLVQAFESGDLVDTAERKNILMVYAHEEPKSFNGSMKDLAVQALKRQGHNVEVSDLYEMNFEPRTTKKDIKGNPKDKDYFKYPVEAGIAFANDNLSDDIKAEQDKVRAANLIIFQFPIAWGSFPAIMKGWLDRVLCYGFAYGDGKFMDASPLNGKKVLLSFTTGCPAEFYTNTGLLGDMDILLWPMQNNLRFCGFDILAPQIVYAPAHCEEKDRDAIIEAWQTRLKGLIKEKPVRFIPLEDFDKNKMYQLSDTFFEKPIAKGKYGPTVGQHDGKPIPIKGMREAW
;
A
#
# COMPACT_ATOMS: atom_id res chain seq x y z
N MET A 1 7.43 -19.33 52.44
CA MET A 1 7.97 -17.97 52.59
C MET A 1 6.90 -17.00 52.14
N SER A 2 6.49 -16.16 53.08
CA SER A 2 5.50 -15.09 52.99
C SER A 2 6.03 -13.91 52.14
N PHE A 3 5.16 -13.08 51.57
CA PHE A 3 5.05 -11.65 51.91
C PHE A 3 3.81 -11.00 51.28
N GLN A 4 3.19 -10.13 52.08
CA GLN A 4 1.97 -9.35 51.84
C GLN A 4 2.15 -8.23 50.80
N ILE A 5 1.05 -7.75 50.24
CA ILE A 5 0.93 -6.35 49.79
C ILE A 5 -0.19 -5.68 50.59
N GLN A 6 0.18 -4.62 51.29
CA GLN A 6 -0.69 -3.73 52.08
C GLN A 6 -1.56 -2.86 51.16
N ASN A 7 -2.80 -2.64 51.60
CA ASN A 7 -3.66 -1.58 51.11
C ASN A 7 -3.17 -0.20 51.58
N GLY A 8 -3.22 0.79 50.68
CA GLY A 8 -3.11 2.22 50.95
C GLY A 8 -4.12 2.99 50.08
N SER A 9 -4.87 3.87 50.75
CA SER A 9 -6.13 4.55 50.40
C SER A 9 -6.08 5.66 49.33
N ALA A 10 -7.21 5.85 48.61
CA ALA A 10 -8.03 7.09 48.53
C ALA A 10 -9.09 6.94 47.41
N GLU A 11 -10.34 6.60 47.75
CA GLU A 11 -11.53 7.47 47.81
C GLU A 11 -12.35 7.59 46.50
N GLY A 12 -13.62 7.20 46.58
CA GLY A 12 -14.63 7.30 45.52
C GLY A 12 -15.78 6.31 45.72
N GLN A 13 -16.65 6.56 46.71
CA GLN A 13 -17.83 5.73 47.01
C GLN A 13 -18.89 5.82 45.90
N ALA A 14 -19.32 4.67 45.37
CA ALA A 14 -20.57 4.54 44.64
C ALA A 14 -21.69 4.19 45.63
N ILE A 15 -22.65 5.09 45.78
CA ILE A 15 -23.90 4.87 46.51
C ILE A 15 -24.93 4.35 45.50
N TYR A 16 -25.40 3.12 45.71
CA TYR A 16 -26.61 2.59 45.07
C TYR A 16 -27.83 3.05 45.86
N THR A 17 -28.81 3.65 45.19
CA THR A 17 -30.18 3.78 45.69
C THR A 17 -31.14 3.27 44.63
N GLU A 18 -31.82 2.18 44.95
CA GLU A 18 -33.03 1.71 44.27
C GLU A 18 -34.23 2.54 44.74
N GLU A 19 -35.11 2.97 43.82
CA GLU A 19 -36.57 2.91 43.93
C GLU A 19 -37.27 3.37 42.62
N PRO A 20 -38.53 2.98 42.36
CA PRO A 20 -39.03 2.64 41.02
C PRO A 20 -39.87 3.75 40.36
N ILE A 21 -40.01 3.70 39.03
CA ILE A 21 -40.96 4.55 38.27
C ILE A 21 -41.88 3.67 37.41
N THR A 22 -43.18 3.76 37.67
CA THR A 22 -44.31 3.21 36.88
C THR A 22 -44.81 4.22 35.81
N PRO A 23 -45.66 3.81 34.84
CA PRO A 23 -45.41 4.07 33.42
C PRO A 23 -46.31 5.12 32.78
N GLY A 24 -45.80 5.81 31.75
CA GLY A 24 -46.62 6.67 30.88
C GLY A 24 -45.85 7.29 29.70
N SER A 25 -46.21 6.83 28.49
CA SER A 25 -45.88 7.40 27.16
C SER A 25 -44.46 7.23 26.60
N ALA A 26 -44.24 6.13 25.88
CA ALA A 26 -43.17 6.01 24.89
C ALA A 26 -43.77 5.71 23.51
N LYS A 27 -43.73 6.70 22.62
CA LYS A 27 -43.91 6.53 21.18
C LYS A 27 -42.58 6.86 20.50
N SER A 28 -42.16 5.93 19.66
CA SER A 28 -41.15 6.02 18.58
C SER A 28 -39.70 5.59 18.88
N LEU A 29 -39.27 4.65 18.03
CA LEU A 29 -37.92 4.33 17.57
C LEU A 29 -37.11 3.27 18.34
N VAL A 30 -37.53 2.00 18.21
CA VAL A 30 -36.61 0.84 18.08
C VAL A 30 -37.23 -0.16 17.09
N ASN A 31 -36.50 -0.45 16.01
CA ASN A 31 -36.53 -1.65 15.15
C ASN A 31 -35.36 -1.44 14.15
N THR A 32 -34.44 -2.36 13.88
CA THR A 32 -34.52 -3.83 13.92
C THR A 32 -33.09 -4.39 13.87
N PHE A 33 -32.74 -5.33 14.74
CA PHE A 33 -31.73 -6.36 14.49
C PHE A 33 -32.24 -7.65 15.15
N GLU A 34 -31.84 -8.78 14.57
CA GLU A 34 -32.14 -10.18 14.95
C GLU A 34 -33.36 -10.83 14.27
N SER A 35 -33.06 -11.66 13.28
CA SER A 35 -33.43 -13.08 13.31
C SER A 35 -32.88 -13.79 12.07
N TRP A 36 -31.82 -14.56 12.25
CA TRP A 36 -31.45 -15.65 11.37
C TRP A 36 -31.39 -16.91 12.21
N ASN A 37 -32.39 -17.77 12.09
CA ASN A 37 -32.23 -19.20 12.26
C ASN A 37 -33.31 -19.97 11.49
N PHE A 38 -32.85 -21.07 10.90
CA PHE A 38 -33.47 -22.00 9.97
C PHE A 38 -34.84 -22.57 10.39
N VAL A 39 -35.64 -23.05 9.41
CA VAL A 39 -36.03 -24.49 9.26
C VAL A 39 -37.05 -24.73 8.11
N THR A 40 -36.63 -25.64 7.21
CA THR A 40 -37.31 -26.66 6.35
C THR A 40 -38.47 -26.37 5.38
N LYS A 41 -38.26 -26.92 4.16
CA LYS A 41 -39.13 -27.23 3.02
C LYS A 41 -40.61 -27.57 3.32
N THR A 42 -41.50 -27.05 2.47
CA THR A 42 -42.52 -27.85 1.76
C THR A 42 -43.09 -27.06 0.58
N GLU A 43 -43.28 -27.74 -0.55
CA GLU A 43 -43.78 -27.20 -1.82
C GLU A 43 -45.27 -26.77 -1.74
N ARG A 44 -45.62 -25.68 -2.43
CA ARG A 44 -46.82 -25.57 -3.30
C ARG A 44 -46.80 -24.25 -4.07
N GLN A 45 -46.81 -24.36 -5.40
CA GLN A 45 -47.08 -23.26 -6.34
C GLN A 45 -48.43 -22.59 -6.06
N ARG A 46 -48.45 -21.24 -6.09
CA ARG A 46 -49.35 -20.44 -6.94
C ARG A 46 -49.03 -18.93 -6.84
N ASP A 47 -48.79 -18.36 -8.02
CA ASP A 47 -49.06 -16.99 -8.51
C ASP A 47 -48.51 -15.77 -7.75
N ILE A 48 -47.41 -15.20 -8.26
CA ILE A 48 -46.94 -13.84 -7.97
C ILE A 48 -46.97 -13.03 -9.29
N PRO A 49 -47.64 -11.86 -9.36
CA PRO A 49 -47.60 -10.99 -10.52
C PRO A 49 -46.33 -10.11 -10.56
N ASN A 50 -45.75 -10.04 -11.76
CA ASN A 50 -44.84 -9.05 -12.36
C ASN A 50 -43.74 -8.38 -11.51
N GLU A 51 -42.53 -8.66 -11.97
CA GLU A 51 -41.27 -7.96 -11.78
C GLU A 51 -41.42 -6.42 -11.83
N ARG A 52 -40.86 -5.73 -10.82
CA ARG A 52 -40.38 -4.35 -11.01
C ARG A 52 -38.93 -4.45 -11.48
N GLU A 53 -38.71 -4.08 -12.73
CA GLU A 53 -37.39 -3.74 -13.26
C GLU A 53 -36.70 -2.73 -12.34
N PHE A 54 -35.45 -3.02 -11.96
CA PHE A 54 -34.56 -2.03 -11.37
C PHE A 54 -34.15 -1.04 -12.47
N ASP A 55 -34.65 0.19 -12.39
CA ASP A 55 -34.31 1.27 -13.32
C ASP A 55 -32.84 1.69 -13.14
N THR A 56 -32.04 1.54 -14.18
CA THR A 56 -30.60 1.86 -14.23
C THR A 56 -30.32 3.37 -14.35
N LYS A 57 -31.36 4.22 -14.33
CA LYS A 57 -31.21 5.68 -14.43
C LYS A 57 -30.75 6.37 -13.14
N ASP A 58 -31.02 5.81 -11.97
CA ASP A 58 -30.69 6.48 -10.70
C ASP A 58 -29.18 6.44 -10.36
N VAL A 59 -28.44 5.45 -10.87
CA VAL A 59 -26.98 5.38 -10.67
C VAL A 59 -26.24 6.36 -11.58
N LYS A 60 -26.77 6.70 -12.78
CA LYS A 60 -26.13 7.64 -13.71
C LYS A 60 -26.27 9.11 -13.29
N ALA A 61 -27.32 9.47 -12.56
CA ALA A 61 -27.61 10.86 -12.19
C ALA A 61 -26.59 11.47 -11.22
N VAL A 62 -25.94 10.64 -10.39
CA VAL A 62 -24.89 11.08 -9.45
C VAL A 62 -23.55 11.35 -10.17
N PHE A 63 -23.31 10.74 -11.33
CA PHE A 63 -22.04 10.87 -12.06
C PHE A 63 -22.04 11.91 -13.17
N GLN A 64 -23.20 12.44 -13.60
CA GLN A 64 -23.29 13.28 -14.80
C GLN A 64 -23.43 14.79 -14.57
N ASN A 65 -23.54 15.29 -13.33
CA ASN A 65 -23.78 16.72 -13.10
C ASN A 65 -22.82 17.37 -12.07
N GLY A 66 -21.79 18.08 -12.59
CA GLY A 66 -21.02 19.16 -11.94
C GLY A 66 -19.73 18.70 -11.23
N VAL A 67 -18.55 19.24 -11.50
CA VAL A 67 -18.20 20.67 -11.66
C VAL A 67 -16.99 20.85 -12.61
N GLN A 68 -17.10 21.82 -13.52
CA GLN A 68 -15.98 22.37 -14.30
C GLN A 68 -14.95 23.00 -13.36
N SER A 69 -13.69 22.56 -13.43
CA SER A 69 -12.57 23.26 -12.79
C SER A 69 -12.14 24.48 -13.62
N PRO A 70 -11.95 25.67 -13.02
CA PRO A 70 -11.38 26.81 -13.71
C PRO A 70 -9.86 26.67 -13.82
N LEU A 71 -9.37 26.39 -15.03
CA LEU A 71 -7.97 26.64 -15.39
C LEU A 71 -7.70 28.15 -15.30
N SER A 72 -6.64 28.53 -14.58
CA SER A 72 -6.14 29.91 -14.56
C SER A 72 -5.59 30.32 -15.94
N PRO A 73 -5.72 31.60 -16.36
CA PRO A 73 -5.51 32.00 -17.75
C PRO A 73 -4.04 32.35 -18.03
N GLY A 74 -3.56 31.93 -19.20
CA GLY A 74 -2.37 32.52 -19.82
C GLY A 74 -1.42 31.51 -20.47
N ARG A 75 -1.72 31.12 -21.71
CA ARG A 75 -0.69 30.88 -22.75
C ARG A 75 -1.34 30.80 -24.12
N GLU A 76 -0.75 31.54 -25.06
CA GLU A 76 -1.16 31.68 -26.45
C GLU A 76 -1.22 30.33 -27.19
N LYS A 77 -2.13 30.22 -28.16
CA LYS A 77 -2.31 29.05 -29.02
C LYS A 77 -1.13 28.89 -29.99
N PRO A 78 -0.47 27.73 -30.07
CA PRO A 78 0.32 27.38 -31.24
C PRO A 78 -0.55 26.64 -32.28
N GLY A 79 -0.22 26.89 -33.54
CA GLY A 79 -1.04 26.58 -34.71
C GLY A 79 -1.28 25.11 -35.02
N THR A 80 -2.30 24.90 -35.84
CA THR A 80 -2.74 23.62 -36.39
C THR A 80 -1.72 23.08 -37.39
N GLY A 81 -0.67 22.44 -36.90
CA GLY A 81 0.24 21.62 -37.69
C GLY A 81 0.02 20.14 -37.41
N LYS A 82 -0.56 19.40 -38.37
CA LYS A 82 -0.57 17.93 -38.33
C LYS A 82 0.87 17.44 -38.43
N ILE A 83 1.43 16.89 -37.35
CA ILE A 83 2.73 16.22 -37.37
C ILE A 83 2.50 14.77 -37.82
N PRO A 84 3.11 14.30 -38.92
CA PRO A 84 2.92 12.92 -39.36
C PRO A 84 3.59 11.93 -38.39
N ALA A 85 2.95 10.78 -38.16
CA ALA A 85 3.40 9.68 -37.29
C ALA A 85 4.80 9.09 -37.61
N ARG A 86 5.49 9.58 -38.64
CA ARG A 86 6.85 9.16 -39.03
C ARG A 86 7.97 9.90 -38.30
N THR A 87 7.71 11.03 -37.64
CA THR A 87 8.77 11.82 -36.99
C THR A 87 9.09 11.36 -35.56
N LEU A 88 8.29 10.46 -34.97
CA LEU A 88 8.55 9.90 -33.63
C LEU A 88 9.46 8.66 -33.64
N VAL A 89 9.80 8.11 -34.80
CA VAL A 89 10.62 6.89 -34.88
C VAL A 89 12.13 7.22 -34.91
N GLN A 90 12.53 8.37 -35.46
CA GLN A 90 13.96 8.68 -35.67
C GLN A 90 14.69 9.31 -34.46
N ALA A 91 13.97 9.76 -33.44
CA ALA A 91 14.59 10.29 -32.20
C ALA A 91 14.70 9.23 -31.07
N PHE A 92 14.25 7.99 -31.33
CA PHE A 92 14.22 6.90 -30.33
C PHE A 92 15.29 5.82 -30.55
N GLU A 93 16.10 5.91 -31.61
CA GLU A 93 17.08 4.89 -32.00
C GLU A 93 18.53 5.18 -31.56
N SER A 94 18.82 6.33 -30.93
CA SER A 94 20.12 6.53 -30.28
C SER A 94 20.09 5.87 -28.90
N GLY A 95 20.42 4.58 -28.87
CA GLY A 95 20.66 3.83 -27.65
C GLY A 95 21.75 4.50 -26.82
N ASP A 96 21.36 5.18 -25.75
CA ASP A 96 22.27 5.53 -24.67
C ASP A 96 22.64 4.21 -23.97
N LEU A 97 23.75 3.62 -24.43
CA LEU A 97 24.43 2.54 -23.72
C LEU A 97 24.85 3.11 -22.36
N VAL A 98 24.05 2.84 -21.34
CA VAL A 98 24.42 3.12 -19.96
C VAL A 98 25.72 2.37 -19.67
N ASP A 99 26.72 3.10 -19.15
CA ASP A 99 27.96 2.50 -18.67
C ASP A 99 27.61 1.31 -17.75
N THR A 100 28.26 0.18 -17.95
CA THR A 100 28.03 -1.05 -17.18
C THR A 100 28.07 -0.83 -15.66
N ALA A 101 28.74 0.24 -15.20
CA ALA A 101 28.76 0.69 -13.80
C ALA A 101 27.40 1.23 -13.27
N GLU A 102 26.51 1.73 -14.14
CA GLU A 102 25.17 2.24 -13.77
C GLU A 102 24.05 1.20 -13.94
N ARG A 103 24.33 -0.01 -14.48
CA ARG A 103 23.32 -1.08 -14.60
C ARG A 103 22.77 -1.46 -13.23
N LYS A 104 21.44 -1.40 -13.07
CA LYS A 104 20.73 -1.85 -11.87
C LYS A 104 19.93 -3.12 -12.13
N ASN A 105 19.76 -3.91 -11.08
CA ASN A 105 18.77 -4.99 -11.03
C ASN A 105 17.45 -4.44 -10.50
N ILE A 106 16.37 -4.72 -11.20
CA ILE A 106 15.03 -4.23 -10.87
C ILE A 106 14.10 -5.44 -10.77
N LEU A 107 13.36 -5.52 -9.67
CA LEU A 107 12.30 -6.50 -9.49
C LEU A 107 10.95 -5.79 -9.67
N MET A 108 10.15 -6.24 -10.63
CA MET A 108 8.76 -5.84 -10.80
C MET A 108 7.85 -6.88 -10.14
N VAL A 109 7.20 -6.55 -9.03
CA VAL A 109 6.17 -7.38 -8.40
C VAL A 109 4.81 -6.89 -8.85
N TYR A 110 4.10 -7.69 -9.64
CA TYR A 110 2.85 -7.31 -10.31
C TYR A 110 1.68 -8.14 -9.82
N ALA A 111 0.57 -7.48 -9.49
CA ALA A 111 -0.66 -8.15 -9.07
C ALA A 111 -1.88 -7.59 -9.81
N HIS A 112 -2.22 -8.23 -10.92
CA HIS A 112 -3.51 -8.08 -11.58
C HIS A 112 -3.79 -9.32 -12.44
N GLU A 113 -5.03 -9.81 -12.43
CA GLU A 113 -5.45 -11.05 -13.07
C GLU A 113 -5.58 -10.95 -14.60
N GLU A 114 -5.87 -9.75 -15.10
CA GLU A 114 -5.98 -9.44 -16.53
C GLU A 114 -4.70 -8.75 -17.07
N PRO A 115 -3.90 -9.41 -17.93
CA PRO A 115 -2.68 -8.85 -18.52
C PRO A 115 -2.92 -7.61 -19.39
N LYS A 116 -4.10 -7.47 -20.02
CA LYS A 116 -4.46 -6.29 -20.83
C LYS A 116 -5.05 -5.15 -20.01
N SER A 117 -5.08 -5.27 -18.69
CA SER A 117 -5.53 -4.20 -17.81
C SER A 117 -4.63 -2.98 -17.91
N PHE A 118 -5.11 -1.84 -17.43
CA PHE A 118 -4.28 -0.64 -17.32
C PHE A 118 -3.03 -0.89 -16.44
N ASN A 119 -3.14 -1.71 -15.39
CA ASN A 119 -2.01 -2.15 -14.58
C ASN A 119 -1.01 -2.98 -15.39
N GLY A 120 -1.50 -3.89 -16.25
CA GLY A 120 -0.67 -4.68 -17.16
C GLY A 120 0.11 -3.78 -18.13
N SER A 121 -0.56 -2.80 -18.74
CA SER A 121 0.08 -1.80 -19.61
C SER A 121 1.17 -0.99 -18.88
N MET A 122 0.90 -0.55 -17.64
CA MET A 122 1.87 0.18 -16.80
C MET A 122 3.11 -0.68 -16.49
N LYS A 123 2.90 -1.97 -16.16
CA LYS A 123 3.96 -2.96 -15.93
C LYS A 123 4.80 -3.18 -17.20
N ASP A 124 4.17 -3.45 -18.34
CA ASP A 124 4.86 -3.72 -19.60
C ASP A 124 5.67 -2.50 -20.07
N LEU A 125 5.11 -1.30 -19.95
CA LEU A 125 5.82 -0.06 -20.26
C LEU A 125 7.07 0.10 -19.39
N ALA A 126 6.95 -0.11 -18.08
CA ALA A 126 8.06 0.00 -17.15
C ALA A 126 9.18 -1.01 -17.47
N VAL A 127 8.81 -2.28 -17.69
CA VAL A 127 9.76 -3.34 -18.05
C VAL A 127 10.50 -2.97 -19.33
N GLN A 128 9.78 -2.57 -20.38
CA GLN A 128 10.39 -2.20 -21.65
C GLN A 128 11.29 -0.96 -21.52
N ALA A 129 10.83 0.09 -20.85
CA ALA A 129 11.57 1.34 -20.69
C ALA A 129 12.86 1.14 -19.88
N LEU A 130 12.81 0.36 -18.80
CA LEU A 130 13.98 0.12 -17.94
C LEU A 130 14.98 -0.84 -18.60
N LYS A 131 14.51 -1.85 -19.34
CA LYS A 131 15.39 -2.71 -20.16
C LYS A 131 16.08 -1.91 -21.28
N ARG A 132 15.36 -0.99 -21.94
CA ARG A 132 15.95 -0.08 -22.95
C ARG A 132 17.02 0.83 -22.37
N GLN A 133 16.92 1.18 -21.09
CA GLN A 133 17.96 1.90 -20.34
C GLN A 133 19.11 0.99 -19.87
N GLY A 134 19.19 -0.26 -20.34
CA GLY A 134 20.30 -1.17 -20.03
C GLY A 134 20.25 -1.81 -18.64
N HIS A 135 19.14 -1.68 -17.90
CA HIS A 135 18.93 -2.34 -16.61
C HIS A 135 18.49 -3.79 -16.78
N ASN A 136 18.80 -4.62 -15.77
CA ASN A 136 18.22 -5.96 -15.67
C ASN A 136 16.85 -5.85 -14.98
N VAL A 137 15.81 -6.43 -15.58
CA VAL A 137 14.45 -6.37 -15.04
C VAL A 137 13.86 -7.77 -14.98
N GLU A 138 13.63 -8.25 -13.77
CA GLU A 138 12.90 -9.47 -13.47
C GLU A 138 11.46 -9.15 -13.07
N VAL A 139 10.54 -10.06 -13.38
CA VAL A 139 9.12 -9.88 -13.11
C VAL A 139 8.62 -11.05 -12.25
N SER A 140 7.92 -10.72 -11.18
CA SER A 140 7.09 -11.64 -10.42
C SER A 140 5.63 -11.27 -10.68
N ASP A 141 5.07 -11.87 -11.73
CA ASP A 141 3.64 -11.78 -12.03
C ASP A 141 2.91 -12.78 -11.12
N LEU A 142 2.32 -12.28 -10.04
CA LEU A 142 1.83 -13.13 -8.97
C LEU A 142 0.65 -14.01 -9.42
N TYR A 143 -0.15 -13.54 -10.37
CA TYR A 143 -1.28 -14.31 -10.90
C TYR A 143 -0.79 -15.35 -11.91
N GLU A 144 0.13 -15.00 -12.81
CA GLU A 144 0.73 -15.98 -13.74
C GLU A 144 1.48 -17.09 -12.99
N MET A 145 2.17 -16.72 -11.90
CA MET A 145 2.88 -17.67 -11.04
C MET A 145 1.94 -18.56 -10.20
N ASN A 146 0.64 -18.28 -10.15
CA ASN A 146 -0.30 -18.86 -9.17
C ASN A 146 0.27 -18.80 -7.73
N PHE A 147 0.82 -17.64 -7.36
CA PHE A 147 1.53 -17.47 -6.10
C PHE A 147 0.62 -17.78 -4.91
N GLU A 148 1.02 -18.71 -4.03
CA GLU A 148 0.27 -19.03 -2.81
C GLU A 148 0.40 -17.88 -1.80
N PRO A 149 -0.68 -17.17 -1.45
CA PRO A 149 -0.55 -15.97 -0.63
C PRO A 149 -0.64 -16.24 0.88
N ARG A 150 -1.02 -17.44 1.31
CA ARG A 150 -1.23 -17.73 2.74
C ARG A 150 0.09 -18.17 3.38
N THR A 151 0.39 -17.59 4.53
CA THR A 151 1.44 -18.11 5.42
C THR A 151 0.97 -19.40 6.08
N THR A 152 1.66 -20.51 5.83
CA THR A 152 1.27 -21.83 6.36
C THR A 152 2.49 -22.67 6.74
N LYS A 153 2.25 -23.81 7.40
CA LYS A 153 3.31 -24.79 7.68
C LYS A 153 4.02 -25.31 6.42
N LYS A 154 3.41 -25.18 5.24
CA LYS A 154 3.99 -25.63 3.96
C LYS A 154 5.15 -24.73 3.48
N ASP A 155 5.31 -23.56 4.07
CA ASP A 155 6.41 -22.63 3.78
C ASP A 155 7.75 -23.13 4.33
N ILE A 156 7.72 -24.19 5.15
CA ILE A 156 8.88 -24.74 5.84
C ILE A 156 9.07 -26.19 5.39
N LYS A 157 10.25 -26.48 4.87
CA LYS A 157 10.70 -27.83 4.54
C LYS A 157 11.11 -28.54 5.82
N GLY A 158 10.57 -29.74 6.02
CA GLY A 158 10.83 -30.55 7.21
C GLY A 158 9.81 -30.32 8.32
N ASN A 159 10.19 -30.69 9.55
CA ASN A 159 9.31 -30.57 10.71
C ASN A 159 9.55 -29.23 11.42
N PRO A 160 8.48 -28.54 11.86
CA PRO A 160 8.61 -27.40 12.78
C PRO A 160 9.42 -27.78 14.02
N LYS A 161 10.12 -26.80 14.60
CA LYS A 161 10.82 -26.98 15.87
C LYS A 161 9.84 -27.35 16.98
N ASP A 162 8.72 -26.64 17.06
CA ASP A 162 7.62 -26.93 17.96
C ASP A 162 6.46 -27.59 17.20
N LYS A 163 6.34 -28.92 17.36
CA LYS A 163 5.31 -29.71 16.68
C LYS A 163 3.92 -29.50 17.28
N ASP A 164 3.86 -29.12 18.55
CA ASP A 164 2.62 -29.00 19.31
C ASP A 164 2.05 -27.58 19.23
N TYR A 165 2.91 -26.57 19.03
CA TYR A 165 2.50 -25.17 18.94
C TYR A 165 3.26 -24.39 17.85
N PHE A 166 2.67 -24.30 16.66
CA PHE A 166 3.27 -23.62 15.52
C PHE A 166 3.17 -22.09 15.61
N LYS A 167 4.33 -21.41 15.66
CA LYS A 167 4.44 -19.95 15.60
C LYS A 167 5.13 -19.54 14.30
N TYR A 168 4.36 -19.09 13.31
CA TYR A 168 4.89 -18.78 11.98
C TYR A 168 6.14 -17.89 11.99
N PRO A 169 6.20 -16.75 12.70
CA PRO A 169 7.39 -15.89 12.67
C PRO A 169 8.66 -16.59 13.20
N VAL A 170 8.52 -17.39 14.26
CA VAL A 170 9.65 -18.12 14.87
C VAL A 170 10.12 -19.24 13.94
N GLU A 171 9.19 -20.03 13.43
CA GLU A 171 9.49 -21.17 12.56
C GLU A 171 10.03 -20.72 11.20
N ALA A 172 9.50 -19.64 10.62
CA ALA A 172 10.04 -19.04 9.39
C ALA A 172 11.46 -18.51 9.59
N GLY A 173 11.75 -17.87 10.74
CA GLY A 173 13.11 -17.42 11.08
C GLY A 173 14.11 -18.57 11.20
N ILE A 174 13.71 -19.67 11.85
CA ILE A 174 14.52 -20.89 11.94
C ILE A 174 14.71 -21.52 10.56
N ALA A 175 13.65 -21.60 9.76
CA ALA A 175 13.71 -22.16 8.43
C ALA A 175 14.63 -21.34 7.52
N PHE A 176 14.55 -20.01 7.59
CA PHE A 176 15.46 -19.11 6.89
C PHE A 176 16.92 -19.36 7.28
N ALA A 177 17.23 -19.42 8.58
CA ALA A 177 18.59 -19.64 9.07
C ALA A 177 19.18 -21.00 8.66
N ASN A 178 18.34 -22.00 8.42
CA ASN A 178 18.73 -23.35 8.03
C ASN A 178 18.50 -23.66 6.54
N ASP A 179 18.22 -22.64 5.72
CA ASP A 179 17.93 -22.77 4.28
C ASP A 179 16.76 -23.72 3.93
N ASN A 180 15.81 -23.86 4.86
CA ASN A 180 14.67 -24.77 4.81
C ASN A 180 13.34 -24.08 4.47
N LEU A 181 13.35 -22.91 3.85
CA LEU A 181 12.13 -22.31 3.30
C LEU A 181 11.67 -23.05 2.03
N SER A 182 10.39 -22.93 1.68
CA SER A 182 9.85 -23.44 0.42
C SER A 182 10.52 -22.75 -0.78
N ASP A 183 10.63 -23.49 -1.90
CA ASP A 183 11.44 -23.03 -3.05
C ASP A 183 10.90 -21.77 -3.71
N ASP A 184 9.58 -21.59 -3.71
CA ASP A 184 8.93 -20.37 -4.20
C ASP A 184 9.30 -19.15 -3.36
N ILE A 185 9.36 -19.27 -2.03
CA ILE A 185 9.82 -18.20 -1.15
C ILE A 185 11.30 -17.90 -1.40
N LYS A 186 12.14 -18.93 -1.50
CA LYS A 186 13.59 -18.75 -1.75
C LYS A 186 13.84 -18.04 -3.07
N ALA A 187 13.14 -18.42 -4.14
CA ALA A 187 13.27 -17.79 -5.45
C ALA A 187 12.90 -16.30 -5.41
N GLU A 188 11.83 -15.93 -4.71
CA GLU A 188 11.45 -14.52 -4.56
C GLU A 188 12.43 -13.75 -3.66
N GLN A 189 12.97 -14.38 -2.61
CA GLN A 189 14.03 -13.77 -1.80
C GLN A 189 15.31 -13.53 -2.60
N ASP A 190 15.68 -14.43 -3.52
CA ASP A 190 16.84 -14.25 -4.41
C ASP A 190 16.67 -13.03 -5.31
N LYS A 191 15.48 -12.84 -5.88
CA LYS A 191 15.14 -11.63 -6.65
C LYS A 191 15.26 -10.37 -5.79
N VAL A 192 14.74 -10.40 -4.56
CA VAL A 192 14.85 -9.27 -3.61
C VAL A 192 16.32 -8.99 -3.24
N ARG A 193 17.14 -10.03 -3.04
CA ARG A 193 18.59 -9.88 -2.78
C ARG A 193 19.30 -9.23 -3.96
N ALA A 194 18.98 -9.66 -5.18
CA ALA A 194 19.59 -9.14 -6.40
C ALA A 194 19.17 -7.68 -6.69
N ALA A 195 17.92 -7.33 -6.39
CA ALA A 195 17.34 -6.03 -6.75
C ALA A 195 17.99 -4.84 -6.04
N ASN A 196 18.22 -3.76 -6.79
CA ASN A 196 18.50 -2.42 -6.28
C ASN A 196 17.23 -1.58 -6.16
N LEU A 197 16.24 -1.85 -7.01
CA LEU A 197 14.92 -1.23 -7.02
C LEU A 197 13.83 -2.32 -7.11
N ILE A 198 12.80 -2.22 -6.28
CA ILE A 198 11.61 -3.04 -6.36
C ILE A 198 10.42 -2.14 -6.71
N ILE A 199 9.69 -2.48 -7.77
CA ILE A 199 8.49 -1.77 -8.18
C ILE A 199 7.30 -2.69 -7.93
N PHE A 200 6.36 -2.23 -7.10
CA PHE A 200 5.08 -2.91 -6.91
C PHE A 200 4.05 -2.27 -7.83
N GLN A 201 3.49 -3.04 -8.77
CA GLN A 201 2.41 -2.60 -9.67
C GLN A 201 1.09 -3.30 -9.31
N PHE A 202 0.08 -2.55 -8.90
CA PHE A 202 -1.20 -3.13 -8.43
C PHE A 202 -2.37 -2.14 -8.45
N PRO A 203 -3.62 -2.62 -8.56
CA PRO A 203 -4.77 -1.82 -8.18
C PRO A 203 -4.90 -1.76 -6.65
N ILE A 204 -5.22 -0.59 -6.08
CA ILE A 204 -5.60 -0.52 -4.65
C ILE A 204 -6.85 -1.37 -4.44
N ALA A 205 -6.80 -2.24 -3.43
CA ALA A 205 -7.93 -3.07 -3.00
C ALA A 205 -8.17 -2.79 -1.51
N TRP A 206 -9.38 -2.31 -1.17
CA TRP A 206 -9.75 -1.99 0.22
C TRP A 206 -8.74 -1.10 0.97
N GLY A 207 -8.20 -0.10 0.27
CA GLY A 207 -7.22 0.84 0.83
C GLY A 207 -5.81 0.27 1.03
N SER A 208 -5.50 -0.89 0.44
CA SER A 208 -4.17 -1.52 0.55
C SER A 208 -3.79 -2.33 -0.69
N PHE A 209 -2.77 -3.18 -0.55
CA PHE A 209 -2.35 -4.15 -1.55
C PHE A 209 -3.45 -5.20 -1.83
N PRO A 210 -3.56 -5.72 -3.06
CA PRO A 210 -4.34 -6.93 -3.33
C PRO A 210 -3.89 -8.08 -2.42
N ALA A 211 -4.82 -8.95 -2.03
CA ALA A 211 -4.54 -10.05 -1.10
C ALA A 211 -3.35 -10.91 -1.54
N ILE A 212 -3.20 -11.17 -2.85
CA ILE A 212 -2.08 -11.96 -3.37
C ILE A 212 -0.71 -11.27 -3.17
N MET A 213 -0.67 -9.95 -3.32
CA MET A 213 0.54 -9.14 -3.09
C MET A 213 0.82 -8.98 -1.60
N LYS A 214 -0.24 -8.82 -0.77
CA LYS A 214 -0.07 -8.82 0.68
C LYS A 214 0.49 -10.16 1.19
N GLY A 215 0.01 -11.27 0.62
CA GLY A 215 0.54 -12.60 0.90
C GLY A 215 1.98 -12.79 0.45
N TRP A 216 2.37 -12.21 -0.69
CA TRP A 216 3.77 -12.16 -1.12
C TRP A 216 4.63 -11.43 -0.10
N LEU A 217 4.19 -10.27 0.41
CA LEU A 217 4.90 -9.57 1.49
C LEU A 217 5.02 -10.45 2.74
N ASP A 218 3.94 -11.11 3.16
CA ASP A 218 3.90 -11.92 4.37
C ASP A 218 4.79 -13.18 4.32
N ARG A 219 4.90 -13.81 3.14
CA ARG A 219 5.72 -15.01 2.95
C ARG A 219 7.17 -14.70 2.63
N VAL A 220 7.43 -13.72 1.75
CA VAL A 220 8.78 -13.42 1.25
C VAL A 220 9.58 -12.55 2.23
N LEU A 221 8.97 -11.51 2.80
CA LEU A 221 9.62 -10.61 3.77
C LEU A 221 9.54 -11.16 5.20
N CYS A 222 9.90 -12.44 5.38
CA CYS A 222 9.77 -13.13 6.65
C CYS A 222 10.84 -12.72 7.68
N TYR A 223 10.62 -13.13 8.94
CA TYR A 223 11.60 -13.00 10.01
C TYR A 223 12.93 -13.68 9.61
N GLY A 224 14.05 -13.07 10.00
CA GLY A 224 15.41 -13.50 9.66
C GLY A 224 15.89 -12.98 8.31
N PHE A 225 14.99 -12.83 7.33
CA PHE A 225 15.33 -12.31 6.00
C PHE A 225 15.21 -10.78 5.92
N ALA A 226 13.99 -10.25 6.10
CA ALA A 226 13.71 -8.83 5.92
C ALA A 226 13.81 -8.03 7.23
N TYR A 227 13.55 -8.68 8.35
CA TYR A 227 13.65 -8.10 9.68
C TYR A 227 13.87 -9.17 10.75
N GLY A 228 14.27 -8.79 11.96
CA GLY A 228 14.39 -9.68 13.12
C GLY A 228 15.67 -9.46 13.93
N ASP A 229 15.69 -9.89 15.19
CA ASP A 229 16.86 -9.80 16.09
C ASP A 229 17.50 -8.40 16.15
N GLY A 230 16.67 -7.35 16.18
CA GLY A 230 17.14 -5.95 16.18
C GLY A 230 17.54 -5.40 14.81
N LYS A 231 17.46 -6.21 13.75
CA LYS A 231 17.69 -5.81 12.36
C LYS A 231 16.36 -5.40 11.74
N PHE A 232 16.06 -4.12 11.79
CA PHE A 232 14.89 -3.49 11.16
C PHE A 232 15.23 -2.03 10.88
N MET A 233 14.40 -1.34 10.10
CA MET A 233 14.67 0.03 9.66
C MET A 233 16.09 0.08 9.04
N ASP A 234 16.93 1.03 9.44
CA ASP A 234 18.29 1.19 8.91
C ASP A 234 19.25 0.03 9.23
N ALA A 235 18.93 -0.78 10.24
CA ALA A 235 19.71 -1.96 10.62
C ALA A 235 19.28 -3.23 9.85
N SER A 236 18.27 -3.15 9.00
CA SER A 236 17.82 -4.29 8.19
C SER A 236 18.87 -4.71 7.15
N PRO A 237 18.96 -6.01 6.80
CA PRO A 237 19.76 -6.48 5.66
C PRO A 237 19.32 -5.91 4.30
N LEU A 238 18.09 -5.40 4.19
CA LEU A 238 17.55 -4.82 2.97
C LEU A 238 17.76 -3.30 2.87
N ASN A 239 18.46 -2.69 3.84
CA ASN A 239 18.76 -1.27 3.84
C ASN A 239 19.47 -0.81 2.56
N GLY A 240 19.12 0.38 2.06
CA GLY A 240 19.67 0.95 0.83
C GLY A 240 19.06 0.44 -0.48
N LYS A 241 18.13 -0.52 -0.42
CA LYS A 241 17.31 -0.94 -1.58
C LYS A 241 16.12 0.00 -1.73
N LYS A 242 15.86 0.46 -2.94
CA LYS A 242 14.74 1.36 -3.23
C LYS A 242 13.45 0.59 -3.48
N VAL A 243 12.32 1.16 -3.08
CA VAL A 243 10.98 0.65 -3.40
C VAL A 243 10.10 1.73 -4.00
N LEU A 244 9.41 1.43 -5.09
CA LEU A 244 8.35 2.25 -5.66
C LEU A 244 7.00 1.53 -5.55
N LEU A 245 6.00 2.21 -5.01
CA LEU A 245 4.59 1.80 -5.13
C LEU A 245 3.99 2.46 -6.36
N SER A 246 3.62 1.68 -7.37
CA SER A 246 2.88 2.12 -8.56
C SER A 246 1.49 1.52 -8.55
N PHE A 247 0.46 2.33 -8.36
CA PHE A 247 -0.88 1.80 -8.22
C PHE A 247 -1.99 2.66 -8.84
N THR A 248 -3.09 1.99 -9.14
CA THR A 248 -4.31 2.60 -9.65
C THR A 248 -5.39 2.63 -8.58
N THR A 249 -6.22 3.68 -8.54
CA THR A 249 -7.40 3.75 -7.67
C THR A 249 -8.70 3.61 -8.46
N GLY A 250 -9.79 3.24 -7.78
CA GLY A 250 -11.13 3.32 -8.36
C GLY A 250 -11.68 4.75 -8.37
N CYS A 251 -11.44 5.51 -7.30
CA CYS A 251 -11.99 6.87 -7.15
C CYS A 251 -11.02 7.96 -7.68
N PRO A 252 -11.55 9.10 -8.14
CA PRO A 252 -10.75 10.27 -8.52
C PRO A 252 -9.89 10.83 -7.37
N ALA A 253 -8.91 11.68 -7.71
CA ALA A 253 -7.97 12.25 -6.73
C ALA A 253 -8.65 13.08 -5.64
N GLU A 254 -9.76 13.73 -5.96
CA GLU A 254 -10.56 14.59 -5.08
C GLU A 254 -11.09 13.82 -3.87
N PHE A 255 -11.36 12.53 -4.03
CA PHE A 255 -11.81 11.66 -2.95
C PHE A 255 -10.72 11.43 -1.91
N TYR A 256 -9.44 11.54 -2.31
CA TYR A 256 -8.28 11.26 -1.47
C TYR A 256 -7.59 12.53 -0.93
N THR A 257 -8.36 13.61 -0.78
CA THR A 257 -7.90 14.86 -0.17
C THR A 257 -8.24 14.91 1.32
N ASN A 258 -7.67 15.84 2.07
CA ASN A 258 -7.99 16.03 3.49
C ASN A 258 -9.46 16.43 3.77
N THR A 259 -10.19 16.84 2.74
CA THR A 259 -11.65 17.09 2.77
C THR A 259 -12.45 16.12 1.90
N GLY A 260 -11.77 15.16 1.28
CA GLY A 260 -12.37 14.17 0.38
C GLY A 260 -13.05 13.05 1.14
N LEU A 261 -13.99 12.38 0.48
CA LEU A 261 -14.81 11.32 1.10
C LEU A 261 -13.97 10.18 1.70
N LEU A 262 -12.82 9.85 1.10
CA LEU A 262 -11.95 8.76 1.51
C LEU A 262 -10.78 9.22 2.39
N GLY A 263 -10.67 10.52 2.63
CA GLY A 263 -9.61 11.12 3.44
C GLY A 263 -8.25 11.19 2.73
N ASP A 264 -7.26 11.76 3.41
CA ASP A 264 -5.96 12.06 2.82
C ASP A 264 -5.18 10.81 2.38
N MET A 265 -4.76 10.78 1.12
CA MET A 265 -3.89 9.73 0.56
C MET A 265 -2.64 9.46 1.41
N ASP A 266 -2.05 10.48 2.05
CA ASP A 266 -0.85 10.29 2.88
C ASP A 266 -1.12 9.39 4.10
N ILE A 267 -2.35 9.43 4.65
CA ILE A 267 -2.78 8.56 5.75
C ILE A 267 -2.93 7.11 5.27
N LEU A 268 -3.49 6.93 4.08
CA LEU A 268 -3.65 5.60 3.47
C LEU A 268 -2.29 4.97 3.13
N LEU A 269 -1.35 5.77 2.61
CA LEU A 269 -0.01 5.31 2.23
C LEU A 269 0.86 4.95 3.43
N TRP A 270 0.66 5.60 4.58
CA TRP A 270 1.48 5.42 5.77
C TRP A 270 1.71 3.95 6.16
N PRO A 271 0.68 3.12 6.41
CA PRO A 271 0.89 1.73 6.79
C PRO A 271 1.62 0.92 5.71
N MET A 272 1.37 1.18 4.43
CA MET A 272 2.02 0.46 3.33
C MET A 272 3.52 0.80 3.25
N GLN A 273 3.85 2.08 3.22
CA GLN A 273 5.21 2.56 3.08
C GLN A 273 6.02 2.37 4.37
N ASN A 274 5.43 2.60 5.54
CA ASN A 274 6.11 2.43 6.83
C ASN A 274 6.43 0.95 7.13
N ASN A 275 5.59 -0.01 6.71
CA ASN A 275 5.91 -1.44 6.85
C ASN A 275 7.08 -1.87 5.95
N LEU A 276 7.16 -1.31 4.74
CA LEU A 276 8.31 -1.52 3.85
C LEU A 276 9.56 -0.84 4.40
N ARG A 277 9.43 0.36 4.96
CA ARG A 277 10.51 1.06 5.65
C ARG A 277 11.00 0.30 6.88
N PHE A 278 10.11 -0.35 7.63
CA PHE A 278 10.47 -1.24 8.73
C PHE A 278 11.34 -2.43 8.27
N CYS A 279 11.09 -2.93 7.05
CA CYS A 279 11.96 -3.92 6.40
C CYS A 279 13.27 -3.31 5.86
N GLY A 280 13.52 -2.01 6.01
CA GLY A 280 14.75 -1.32 5.62
C GLY A 280 14.72 -0.61 4.27
N PHE A 281 13.62 -0.68 3.51
CA PHE A 281 13.60 -0.10 2.18
C PHE A 281 13.61 1.44 2.18
N ASP A 282 14.30 2.01 1.20
CA ASP A 282 14.25 3.42 0.82
C ASP A 282 13.03 3.65 -0.09
N ILE A 283 11.98 4.28 0.43
CA ILE A 283 10.71 4.40 -0.29
C ILE A 283 10.75 5.60 -1.24
N LEU A 284 10.55 5.39 -2.53
CA LEU A 284 10.35 6.46 -3.52
C LEU A 284 8.92 7.02 -3.45
N ALA A 285 8.73 8.25 -3.92
CA ALA A 285 7.41 8.83 -4.09
C ALA A 285 6.52 7.88 -4.92
N PRO A 286 5.27 7.59 -4.52
CA PRO A 286 4.44 6.64 -5.24
C PRO A 286 4.08 7.14 -6.65
N GLN A 287 3.87 6.22 -7.59
CA GLN A 287 3.20 6.50 -8.85
C GLN A 287 1.72 6.21 -8.68
N ILE A 288 0.89 7.25 -8.55
CA ILE A 288 -0.55 7.09 -8.32
C ILE A 288 -1.30 7.48 -9.58
N VAL A 289 -2.12 6.56 -10.09
CA VAL A 289 -3.04 6.83 -11.20
C VAL A 289 -4.47 6.77 -10.69
N TYR A 290 -5.13 7.93 -10.64
CA TYR A 290 -6.48 8.03 -10.10
C TYR A 290 -7.53 7.68 -11.16
N ALA A 291 -8.45 6.77 -10.81
CA ALA A 291 -9.64 6.44 -11.60
C ALA A 291 -9.40 6.18 -13.11
N PRO A 292 -8.39 5.38 -13.54
CA PRO A 292 -8.08 5.22 -14.97
C PRO A 292 -9.22 4.59 -15.78
N ALA A 293 -10.13 3.86 -15.12
CA ALA A 293 -11.33 3.30 -15.73
C ALA A 293 -12.36 4.38 -16.15
N HIS A 294 -12.28 5.57 -15.54
CA HIS A 294 -13.18 6.69 -15.80
C HIS A 294 -12.55 7.78 -16.70
N CYS A 295 -11.31 7.57 -17.14
CA CYS A 295 -10.60 8.47 -18.05
C CYS A 295 -10.97 8.21 -19.52
N GLU A 296 -10.96 9.28 -20.32
CA GLU A 296 -10.97 9.14 -21.79
C GLU A 296 -9.64 8.55 -22.27
N GLU A 297 -9.62 8.02 -23.49
CA GLU A 297 -8.43 7.42 -24.09
C GLU A 297 -7.24 8.39 -24.14
N LYS A 298 -7.47 9.64 -24.56
CA LYS A 298 -6.44 10.69 -24.59
C LYS A 298 -5.80 10.96 -23.21
N ASP A 299 -6.59 10.85 -22.14
CA ASP A 299 -6.10 11.10 -20.78
C ASP A 299 -5.29 9.90 -20.28
N ARG A 300 -5.69 8.68 -20.65
CA ARG A 300 -4.89 7.47 -20.43
C ARG A 300 -3.55 7.53 -21.15
N ASP A 301 -3.53 8.01 -22.40
CA ASP A 301 -2.28 8.19 -23.16
C ASP A 301 -1.34 9.18 -22.47
N ALA A 302 -1.86 10.32 -22.00
CA ALA A 302 -1.08 11.29 -21.25
C ALA A 302 -0.49 10.70 -19.94
N ILE A 303 -1.25 9.84 -19.25
CA ILE A 303 -0.76 9.13 -18.05
C ILE A 303 0.41 8.19 -18.41
N ILE A 304 0.29 7.45 -19.51
CA ILE A 304 1.34 6.55 -20.01
C ILE A 304 2.59 7.32 -20.40
N GLU A 305 2.45 8.47 -21.07
CA GLU A 305 3.57 9.35 -21.42
C GLU A 305 4.28 9.92 -20.18
N ALA A 306 3.51 10.34 -19.17
CA ALA A 306 4.05 10.82 -17.90
C ALA A 306 4.82 9.71 -17.17
N TRP A 307 4.30 8.49 -17.17
CA TRP A 307 4.97 7.33 -16.58
C TRP A 307 6.29 7.01 -17.30
N GLN A 308 6.27 6.99 -18.64
CA GLN A 308 7.46 6.80 -19.45
C GLN A 308 8.51 7.89 -19.20
N THR A 309 8.08 9.14 -19.01
CA THR A 309 8.98 10.26 -18.73
C THR A 309 9.66 10.09 -17.38
N ARG A 310 8.91 9.74 -16.33
CA ARG A 310 9.46 9.49 -14.99
C ARG A 310 10.47 8.34 -14.99
N LEU A 311 10.17 7.25 -15.71
CA LEU A 311 11.03 6.07 -15.81
C LEU A 311 12.45 6.36 -16.32
N LYS A 312 12.67 7.46 -17.07
CA LYS A 312 14.01 7.87 -17.54
C LYS A 312 14.95 8.31 -16.41
N GLY A 313 14.39 8.84 -15.32
CA GLY A 313 15.14 9.37 -14.17
C GLY A 313 15.00 8.54 -12.89
N LEU A 314 14.18 7.48 -12.92
CA LEU A 314 13.69 6.79 -11.73
C LEU A 314 14.81 6.30 -10.79
N ILE A 315 15.90 5.75 -11.34
CA ILE A 315 17.02 5.23 -10.54
C ILE A 315 17.70 6.33 -9.70
N LYS A 316 17.67 7.58 -10.18
CA LYS A 316 18.32 8.74 -9.56
C LYS A 316 17.39 9.47 -8.59
N GLU A 317 16.10 9.11 -8.51
CA GLU A 317 15.17 9.71 -7.55
C GLU A 317 15.63 9.50 -6.10
N LYS A 318 15.42 10.53 -5.27
CA LYS A 318 15.63 10.45 -3.83
C LYS A 318 14.40 9.84 -3.16
N PRO A 319 14.56 9.05 -2.09
CA PRO A 319 13.44 8.53 -1.33
C PRO A 319 12.70 9.64 -0.58
N VAL A 320 11.41 9.38 -0.27
CA VAL A 320 10.65 10.14 0.72
C VAL A 320 11.28 9.97 2.09
N ARG A 321 11.10 10.97 2.95
CA ARG A 321 11.80 11.03 4.24
C ARG A 321 11.07 10.20 5.30
N PHE A 322 11.83 9.36 6.00
CA PHE A 322 11.43 8.75 7.26
C PHE A 322 12.38 9.18 8.38
N ILE A 323 11.93 9.07 9.63
CA ILE A 323 12.81 9.25 10.80
C ILE A 323 13.79 8.07 10.84
N PRO A 324 15.11 8.31 10.91
CA PRO A 324 16.09 7.24 10.98
C PRO A 324 16.05 6.55 12.35
N LEU A 325 16.49 5.29 12.41
CA LEU A 325 16.49 4.46 13.61
C LEU A 325 17.29 5.08 14.76
N GLU A 326 18.36 5.82 14.44
CA GLU A 326 19.19 6.54 15.43
C GLU A 326 18.41 7.59 16.24
N ASP A 327 17.27 8.07 15.71
CA ASP A 327 16.42 9.04 16.38
C ASP A 327 15.43 8.40 17.36
N PHE A 328 15.43 7.07 17.47
CA PHE A 328 14.62 6.32 18.43
C PHE A 328 15.49 5.77 19.57
N ASP A 329 15.02 5.97 20.80
CA ASP A 329 15.71 5.51 22.00
C ASP A 329 15.33 4.06 22.33
N LYS A 330 16.27 3.14 22.13
CA LYS A 330 16.12 1.72 22.45
C LYS A 330 15.79 1.46 23.93
N ASN A 331 16.28 2.29 24.85
CA ASN A 331 15.99 2.16 26.28
C ASN A 331 14.57 2.62 26.63
N LYS A 332 13.96 3.44 25.77
CA LYS A 332 12.55 3.83 25.85
C LYS A 332 11.69 3.03 24.87
N MET A 333 12.01 1.76 24.60
CA MET A 333 11.22 0.90 23.71
C MET A 333 10.99 1.51 22.31
N TYR A 334 12.00 2.17 21.76
CA TYR A 334 11.96 2.86 20.47
C TYR A 334 10.90 3.98 20.39
N GLN A 335 10.72 4.74 21.47
CA GLN A 335 10.14 6.08 21.39
C GLN A 335 11.14 7.06 20.77
N LEU A 336 10.66 8.19 20.23
CA LEU A 336 11.54 9.26 19.76
C LEU A 336 12.46 9.73 20.90
N SER A 337 13.74 9.85 20.60
CA SER A 337 14.78 10.26 21.57
C SER A 337 14.63 11.71 21.99
N ASP A 338 15.14 12.05 23.17
CA ASP A 338 15.10 13.44 23.66
C ASP A 338 15.89 14.39 22.73
N THR A 339 16.98 13.90 22.15
CA THR A 339 17.80 14.63 21.16
C THR A 339 17.08 14.83 19.82
N PHE A 340 16.16 13.93 19.44
CA PHE A 340 15.32 14.15 18.26
C PHE A 340 14.47 15.42 18.39
N PHE A 341 13.91 15.67 19.57
CA PHE A 341 13.08 16.87 19.83
C PHE A 341 13.87 18.18 19.77
N GLU A 342 15.21 18.11 19.79
CA GLU A 342 16.07 19.27 19.58
C GLU A 342 16.24 19.63 18.09
N LYS A 343 15.98 18.68 17.18
CA LYS A 343 16.17 18.87 15.73
C LYS A 343 15.15 19.86 15.14
N PRO A 344 15.52 20.62 14.09
CA PRO A 344 14.60 21.57 13.44
C PRO A 344 13.29 20.95 12.96
N ILE A 345 13.34 19.70 12.47
CA ILE A 345 12.13 18.99 12.01
C ILE A 345 11.13 18.75 13.14
N ALA A 346 11.60 18.41 14.35
CA ALA A 346 10.74 18.20 15.50
C ALA A 346 10.15 19.51 16.02
N LYS A 347 10.88 20.63 15.87
CA LYS A 347 10.43 21.98 16.25
C LYS A 347 9.54 22.66 15.21
N GLY A 348 9.31 22.01 14.06
CA GLY A 348 8.48 22.53 12.98
C GLY A 348 7.00 22.69 13.35
N LYS A 349 6.28 23.44 12.51
CA LYS A 349 4.82 23.62 12.57
C LYS A 349 4.07 22.30 12.37
N TYR A 350 4.58 21.45 11.48
CA TYR A 350 4.00 20.17 11.15
C TYR A 350 4.68 19.05 11.92
N GLY A 351 3.96 17.94 12.07
CA GLY A 351 4.50 16.69 12.56
C GLY A 351 5.68 16.22 11.69
N PRO A 352 6.69 15.55 12.26
CA PRO A 352 7.81 14.99 11.51
C PRO A 352 7.44 14.06 10.35
N THR A 353 6.41 13.24 10.55
CA THR A 353 5.87 12.30 9.55
C THR A 353 4.36 12.17 9.75
N VAL A 354 3.69 11.37 8.92
CA VAL A 354 2.26 11.05 9.09
C VAL A 354 2.01 10.28 10.40
N GLY A 355 2.78 9.23 10.68
CA GLY A 355 2.56 8.40 11.89
C GLY A 355 3.27 8.88 13.15
N GLN A 356 4.29 9.72 13.04
CA GLN A 356 4.96 10.39 14.16
C GLN A 356 4.65 11.89 14.12
N HIS A 357 3.37 12.25 14.19
CA HIS A 357 2.92 13.63 14.07
C HIS A 357 2.96 14.42 15.39
N ASP A 358 3.08 13.75 16.54
CA ASP A 358 3.24 14.37 17.86
C ASP A 358 2.12 15.39 18.20
N GLY A 359 0.88 15.05 17.83
CA GLY A 359 -0.29 15.94 18.00
C GLY A 359 -0.31 17.18 17.09
N LYS A 360 0.71 17.38 16.25
CA LYS A 360 0.79 18.48 15.29
C LYS A 360 0.05 18.13 13.98
N PRO A 361 -0.26 19.14 13.14
CA PRO A 361 -0.77 18.89 11.79
C PRO A 361 0.18 17.99 10.99
N ILE A 362 -0.38 17.02 10.26
CA ILE A 362 0.36 16.09 9.39
C ILE A 362 1.12 16.88 8.31
N PRO A 363 2.37 16.53 7.98
CA PRO A 363 3.13 17.21 6.94
C PRO A 363 2.46 17.07 5.57
N ILE A 364 2.34 18.20 4.87
CA ILE A 364 1.76 18.25 3.51
C ILE A 364 2.61 17.39 2.58
N LYS A 365 1.99 16.40 1.91
CA LYS A 365 2.64 15.50 0.95
C LYS A 365 3.80 14.70 1.55
N GLY A 366 3.76 14.44 2.86
CA GLY A 366 4.85 13.76 3.58
C GLY A 366 5.23 12.39 3.03
N MET A 367 4.32 11.74 2.31
CA MET A 367 4.50 10.41 1.71
C MET A 367 4.57 10.43 0.18
N ARG A 368 4.43 11.62 -0.43
CA ARG A 368 4.26 11.80 -1.88
C ARG A 368 5.38 12.58 -2.56
N GLU A 369 6.23 13.27 -1.83
CA GLU A 369 7.34 14.06 -2.38
C GLU A 369 8.66 13.80 -1.63
N ALA A 370 9.75 13.70 -2.39
CA ALA A 370 11.10 13.77 -1.84
C ALA A 370 11.47 15.26 -1.64
N TRP A 371 12.13 15.57 -0.53
CA TRP A 371 12.52 16.93 -0.16
C TRP A 371 13.71 17.46 -0.97
#